data_AF-A0A8X6TL22-F1
#
_entry.id   AF-A0A8X6TL22-F1
#
_cell.length_a   1.000
_cell.length_b   1.000
_cell.length_c   1.000
_cell.angle_alpha   90.00
_cell.angle_beta   90.00
_cell.angle_gamma   90.00
#
_symmetry.space_group_name_H-M   'P 1'
#
loop_
_entity.id
_entity.type
_entity.pdbx_description
1 polymer ?
#
loop_
_entity_poly.entity_id
_entity_poly.type
_entity_poly.pdbx_seq_one_letter_code
_entity_poly.pdbx_strand_id
1 'polypeptide(L)'
;MDQQVISDFKKLFTNHLFKRCFEVTENTNLTLREFWKNHYNIVICLKLIDIAWQGVTKRTLNSAWRKLWPDVVLKREGFEGFEPIEEEIVSIGRSMGLEVDEADVADLIEEYDKELTTEELKELQKISHSGVMMELSSEEEVEPEEKLTSREISDILGKWQEVSDFVEKRHPEKLSTGRASALLD
;
A
#
# COMPACT_ATOMS: atom_id res chain seq x y z
N MET A 1 6.82 -20.07 -3.72
CA MET A 1 5.42 -19.97 -4.19
C MET A 1 5.41 -20.36 -5.66
N ASP A 2 4.39 -21.07 -6.16
CA ASP A 2 4.34 -21.46 -7.58
C ASP A 2 4.36 -20.21 -8.48
N GLN A 3 5.19 -20.20 -9.53
CA GLN A 3 5.37 -19.03 -10.39
C GLN A 3 4.08 -18.60 -11.10
N GLN A 4 3.15 -19.52 -11.39
CA GLN A 4 1.85 -19.18 -11.96
C GLN A 4 1.02 -18.36 -10.97
N VAL A 5 1.00 -18.73 -9.69
CA VAL A 5 0.23 -17.98 -8.66
C VAL A 5 0.78 -16.57 -8.50
N ILE A 6 2.11 -16.42 -8.54
CA ILE A 6 2.76 -15.10 -8.51
C ILE A 6 2.37 -14.30 -9.76
N SER A 7 2.47 -14.88 -10.94
CA SER A 7 2.10 -14.22 -12.21
C SER A 7 0.64 -13.78 -12.21
N ASP A 8 -0.28 -14.66 -11.83
CA ASP A 8 -1.71 -14.38 -11.77
C ASP A 8 -2.01 -13.27 -10.74
N PHE A 9 -1.34 -13.30 -9.58
CA PHE A 9 -1.43 -12.23 -8.58
C PHE A 9 -0.92 -10.89 -9.12
N LYS A 10 0.26 -10.86 -9.75
CA LYS A 10 0.84 -9.64 -10.34
C LYS A 10 -0.11 -9.04 -11.39
N LYS A 11 -0.73 -9.87 -12.24
CA LYS A 11 -1.75 -9.43 -13.22
C LYS A 11 -2.94 -8.77 -12.54
N LEU A 12 -3.49 -9.40 -11.50
CA LEU A 12 -4.62 -8.84 -10.72
C LEU A 12 -4.24 -7.51 -10.07
N PHE A 13 -3.07 -7.44 -9.44
CA PHE A 13 -2.58 -6.23 -8.81
C PHE A 13 -2.45 -5.10 -9.82
N THR A 14 -1.80 -5.34 -10.96
CA THR A 14 -1.63 -4.33 -12.02
C THR A 14 -2.98 -3.87 -12.57
N ASN A 15 -3.93 -4.79 -12.78
CA ASN A 15 -5.29 -4.42 -13.21
C ASN A 15 -6.00 -3.51 -12.20
N HIS A 16 -5.98 -3.86 -10.92
CA HIS A 16 -6.59 -3.04 -9.89
C HIS A 16 -5.89 -1.69 -9.72
N LEU A 17 -4.57 -1.65 -9.89
CA LEU A 17 -3.81 -0.40 -9.90
C LEU A 17 -4.26 0.51 -11.05
N PHE A 18 -4.36 -0.03 -12.27
CA PHE A 18 -4.82 0.73 -13.44
C PHE A 18 -6.26 1.22 -13.29
N LYS A 19 -7.17 0.37 -12.79
CA LYS A 19 -8.54 0.77 -12.46
C LYS A 19 -8.55 1.92 -11.45
N ARG A 20 -7.73 1.83 -10.41
CA ARG A 20 -7.65 2.88 -9.39
C ARG A 20 -7.11 4.19 -9.95
N CYS A 21 -6.09 4.11 -10.80
CA CYS A 21 -5.55 5.27 -11.51
C CYS A 21 -6.63 5.93 -12.37
N PHE A 22 -7.36 5.13 -13.16
CA PHE A 22 -8.45 5.61 -14.00
C PHE A 22 -9.54 6.30 -13.20
N GLU A 23 -10.04 5.65 -12.14
CA GLU A 23 -11.03 6.23 -11.22
C GLU A 23 -10.59 7.58 -10.67
N VAL A 24 -9.31 7.71 -10.27
CA VAL A 24 -8.82 8.97 -9.72
C VAL A 24 -8.72 10.03 -10.81
N THR A 25 -8.18 9.70 -11.98
CA THR A 25 -8.02 10.66 -13.08
C THR A 25 -9.36 11.06 -13.73
N GLU A 26 -10.39 10.22 -13.65
CA GLU A 26 -11.72 10.50 -14.19
C GLU A 26 -12.58 11.28 -13.20
N ASN A 27 -12.55 10.90 -11.91
CA ASN A 27 -13.41 11.52 -10.88
C ASN A 27 -12.78 12.75 -10.22
N THR A 28 -11.51 13.04 -10.49
CA THR A 28 -10.80 14.20 -9.93
C THR A 28 -10.02 14.91 -11.03
N ASN A 29 -9.56 16.14 -10.77
CA ASN A 29 -8.70 16.88 -11.69
C ASN A 29 -7.20 16.53 -11.55
N LEU A 30 -6.88 15.41 -10.88
CA LEU A 30 -5.50 14.99 -10.66
C LEU A 30 -4.96 14.28 -11.90
N THR A 31 -3.74 14.64 -12.29
CA THR A 31 -2.96 13.86 -13.25
C THR A 31 -2.46 12.57 -12.61
N LEU A 32 -2.14 11.56 -13.44
CA LEU A 32 -1.54 10.31 -12.97
C LEU A 32 -0.25 10.55 -12.16
N ARG A 33 0.54 11.56 -12.55
CA ARG A 33 1.78 11.96 -11.87
C ARG A 33 1.50 12.53 -10.48
N GLU A 34 0.52 13.40 -10.34
CA GLU A 34 0.13 13.97 -9.05
C GLU A 34 -0.45 12.90 -8.13
N PHE A 35 -1.28 12.01 -8.67
CA PHE A 35 -1.77 10.86 -7.92
C PHE A 35 -0.62 10.02 -7.38
N TRP A 36 0.33 9.62 -8.22
CA TRP A 36 1.48 8.81 -7.79
C TRP A 36 2.34 9.52 -6.75
N LYS A 37 2.64 10.80 -6.95
CA LYS A 37 3.55 11.55 -6.07
C LYS A 37 2.92 11.89 -4.72
N ASN A 38 1.68 12.37 -4.72
CA ASN A 38 1.11 13.04 -3.55
C ASN A 38 0.01 12.21 -2.87
N HIS A 39 -0.53 11.19 -3.53
CA HIS A 39 -1.73 10.49 -3.05
C HIS A 39 -1.56 8.98 -2.94
N TYR A 40 -0.70 8.36 -3.76
CA TYR A 40 -0.40 6.94 -3.66
C TYR A 40 0.47 6.67 -2.44
N ASN A 41 -0.09 6.01 -1.44
CA ASN A 41 0.59 5.70 -0.19
C ASN A 41 0.46 4.21 0.17
N ILE A 42 1.16 3.80 1.23
CA ILE A 42 1.20 2.40 1.66
C ILE A 42 -0.18 1.82 1.98
N VAL A 43 -1.13 2.63 2.46
CA VAL A 43 -2.49 2.17 2.75
C VAL A 43 -3.24 1.83 1.47
N ILE A 44 -3.07 2.62 0.40
CA ILE A 44 -3.64 2.30 -0.91
C ILE A 44 -3.00 1.03 -1.47
N CYS A 45 -1.67 0.91 -1.39
CA CYS A 45 -0.95 -0.27 -1.83
C CYS A 45 -1.46 -1.55 -1.14
N LEU A 46 -1.59 -1.54 0.19
CA LEU A 46 -2.11 -2.68 0.95
C LEU A 46 -3.54 -3.05 0.57
N LYS A 47 -4.40 -2.07 0.28
CA LYS A 47 -5.76 -2.32 -0.23
C LYS A 47 -5.74 -2.98 -1.60
N LEU A 48 -4.87 -2.52 -2.51
CA LEU A 48 -4.72 -3.13 -3.83
C LEU A 48 -4.22 -4.57 -3.73
N ILE A 49 -3.30 -4.85 -2.80
CA ILE A 49 -2.83 -6.22 -2.51
C ILE A 49 -3.98 -7.10 -2.01
N ASP A 50 -4.80 -6.61 -1.06
CA ASP A 50 -5.95 -7.35 -0.54
C ASP A 50 -6.97 -7.67 -1.65
N ILE A 51 -7.33 -6.67 -2.46
CA ILE A 51 -8.26 -6.85 -3.58
C ILE A 51 -7.69 -7.85 -4.60
N ALA A 52 -6.41 -7.72 -4.97
CA ALA A 52 -5.77 -8.65 -5.89
C ALA A 52 -5.75 -10.08 -5.32
N TRP A 53 -5.49 -10.25 -4.02
CA TRP A 53 -5.50 -11.57 -3.39
C TRP A 53 -6.89 -12.21 -3.35
N GLN A 54 -7.95 -11.41 -3.19
CA GLN A 54 -9.33 -11.89 -3.29
C GLN A 54 -9.67 -12.40 -4.70
N GLY A 55 -9.04 -11.86 -5.74
CA GLY A 55 -9.14 -12.36 -7.11
C GLY A 55 -8.39 -13.68 -7.36
N VAL A 56 -7.45 -14.07 -6.49
CA VAL A 56 -6.76 -15.37 -6.57
C VAL A 56 -7.70 -16.48 -6.07
N THR A 57 -8.44 -17.07 -6.99
CA THR A 57 -9.45 -18.08 -6.65
C THR A 57 -8.83 -19.44 -6.29
N LYS A 58 -9.61 -20.27 -5.59
CA LYS A 58 -9.28 -21.71 -5.40
C LYS A 58 -9.01 -22.42 -6.73
N ARG A 59 -9.65 -21.96 -7.82
CA ARG A 59 -9.45 -22.50 -9.16
C ARG A 59 -8.05 -22.22 -9.67
N THR A 60 -7.61 -20.96 -9.57
CA THR A 60 -6.27 -20.50 -9.93
C THR A 60 -5.21 -21.27 -9.16
N LEU A 61 -5.37 -21.37 -7.83
CA LEU A 61 -4.47 -22.13 -6.97
C LEU A 61 -4.41 -23.61 -7.38
N ASN A 62 -5.55 -24.29 -7.51
CA ASN A 62 -5.58 -25.70 -7.91
C ASN A 62 -4.96 -25.93 -9.30
N SER A 63 -5.14 -24.99 -10.24
CA SER A 63 -4.51 -25.10 -11.56
C SER A 63 -2.98 -25.02 -11.47
N ALA A 64 -2.45 -24.11 -10.65
CA ALA A 64 -1.03 -23.99 -10.37
C ALA A 64 -0.48 -25.24 -9.65
N TRP A 65 -1.11 -25.63 -8.54
CA TRP A 65 -0.72 -26.82 -7.77
C TRP A 65 -0.78 -28.11 -8.59
N ARG A 66 -1.70 -28.23 -9.55
CA ARG A 66 -1.78 -29.38 -10.45
C ARG A 66 -0.54 -29.53 -11.34
N LYS A 67 0.09 -28.42 -11.75
CA LYS A 67 1.33 -28.47 -12.55
C LYS A 67 2.51 -29.02 -11.73
N LEU A 68 2.58 -28.68 -10.44
CA LEU A 68 3.63 -29.16 -9.53
C LEU A 68 3.36 -30.55 -8.95
N TRP A 69 2.11 -30.80 -8.55
CA TRP A 69 1.69 -32.03 -7.89
C TRP A 69 0.27 -32.43 -8.32
N PRO A 70 0.13 -33.23 -9.39
CA PRO A 70 -1.16 -33.64 -9.93
C PRO A 70 -2.03 -34.44 -8.94
N ASP A 71 -1.42 -35.23 -8.05
CA ASP A 71 -2.14 -36.16 -7.17
C ASP A 71 -2.93 -35.48 -6.05
N VAL A 72 -2.53 -34.27 -5.65
CA VAL A 72 -3.22 -33.51 -4.58
C VAL A 72 -4.38 -32.67 -5.11
N VAL A 73 -4.51 -32.53 -6.43
CA VAL A 73 -5.60 -31.79 -7.07
C VAL A 73 -6.58 -32.77 -7.72
N LEU A 74 -7.81 -32.82 -7.22
CA LEU A 74 -8.87 -33.65 -7.79
C LEU A 74 -9.04 -33.32 -9.28
N LYS A 75 -8.94 -34.35 -10.14
CA LYS A 75 -9.23 -34.28 -11.58
C LYS A 75 -10.71 -33.95 -11.79
N ARG A 76 -11.07 -32.68 -11.70
CA ARG A 76 -12.33 -32.15 -12.23
C ARG A 76 -12.01 -31.50 -13.57
N GLU A 77 -12.70 -31.95 -14.62
CA GLU A 77 -12.66 -31.29 -15.93
C GLU A 77 -13.21 -29.86 -15.76
N GLY A 78 -12.49 -28.86 -16.28
CA GLY A 78 -12.94 -27.47 -16.26
C GLY A 78 -12.11 -26.48 -15.42
N PHE A 79 -10.91 -26.81 -14.94
CA PHE A 79 -9.94 -25.78 -14.52
C PHE A 79 -9.25 -25.19 -15.77
N GLU A 80 -10.02 -24.51 -16.60
CA GLU A 80 -9.52 -23.55 -17.60
C GLU A 80 -8.81 -22.41 -16.86
N GLY A 81 -7.71 -21.93 -17.42
CA GLY A 81 -6.75 -21.05 -16.77
C GLY A 81 -7.30 -19.69 -16.33
N PHE A 82 -6.38 -18.86 -15.83
CA PHE A 82 -6.64 -17.48 -15.52
C PHE A 82 -7.12 -16.73 -16.78
N GLU A 83 -8.17 -15.91 -16.67
CA GLU A 83 -8.68 -15.14 -17.82
C GLU A 83 -7.62 -14.12 -18.29
N PRO A 84 -7.57 -13.79 -19.60
CA PRO A 84 -6.69 -12.74 -20.08
C PRO A 84 -7.15 -11.39 -19.53
N ILE A 85 -6.31 -10.73 -18.74
CA ILE A 85 -6.58 -9.43 -18.10
C ILE A 85 -5.73 -8.32 -18.75
N GLU A 86 -4.71 -8.70 -19.51
CA GLU A 86 -3.77 -7.81 -20.18
C GLU A 86 -4.48 -6.87 -21.15
N GLU A 87 -5.42 -7.38 -21.96
CA GLU A 87 -6.25 -6.57 -22.85
C GLU A 87 -7.06 -5.50 -22.09
N GLU A 88 -7.59 -5.85 -20.91
CA GLU A 88 -8.33 -4.91 -20.06
C GLU A 88 -7.40 -3.82 -19.51
N ILE A 89 -6.21 -4.20 -19.02
CA ILE A 89 -5.18 -3.25 -18.53
C ILE A 89 -4.79 -2.28 -19.63
N VAL A 90 -4.51 -2.80 -20.84
CA VAL A 90 -4.17 -2.01 -22.01
C VAL A 90 -5.31 -1.04 -22.36
N SER A 91 -6.57 -1.51 -22.38
CA SER A 91 -7.73 -0.66 -22.65
C SER A 91 -7.86 0.48 -21.62
N ILE A 92 -7.66 0.18 -20.33
CA ILE A 92 -7.69 1.20 -19.27
C ILE A 92 -6.54 2.19 -19.45
N GLY A 93 -5.33 1.70 -19.73
CA GLY A 93 -4.16 2.53 -20.02
C GLY A 93 -4.41 3.53 -21.15
N ARG A 94 -4.92 3.04 -22.29
CA ARG A 94 -5.26 3.90 -23.45
C ARG A 94 -6.35 4.92 -23.10
N SER A 95 -7.34 4.54 -22.28
CA SER A 95 -8.40 5.47 -21.84
C SER A 95 -7.87 6.61 -20.96
N MET A 96 -6.77 6.39 -20.24
CA MET A 96 -6.04 7.41 -19.49
C MET A 96 -5.07 8.23 -20.37
N GLY A 97 -5.05 7.99 -21.69
CA GLY A 97 -4.15 8.66 -22.63
C GLY A 97 -2.72 8.11 -22.66
N LEU A 98 -2.49 6.89 -22.14
CA LEU A 98 -1.19 6.23 -22.21
C LEU A 98 -1.02 5.50 -23.55
N GLU A 99 0.15 5.62 -24.16
CA GLU A 99 0.58 4.78 -25.28
C GLU A 99 1.16 3.48 -24.73
N VAL A 100 0.30 2.48 -24.50
CA VAL A 100 0.66 1.18 -23.90
C VAL A 100 0.10 0.06 -24.77
N ASP A 101 0.87 -1.01 -24.97
CA ASP A 101 0.44 -2.26 -25.58
C ASP A 101 0.60 -3.48 -24.63
N GLU A 102 0.25 -4.68 -25.13
CA GLU A 102 0.30 -5.90 -24.32
C GLU A 102 1.73 -6.30 -23.93
N ALA A 103 2.72 -5.96 -24.74
CA ALA A 103 4.12 -6.25 -24.43
C ALA A 103 4.60 -5.35 -23.29
N ASP A 104 4.23 -4.06 -23.31
CA ASP A 104 4.53 -3.14 -22.21
C ASP A 104 3.95 -3.63 -20.87
N VAL A 105 2.72 -4.17 -20.90
CA VAL A 105 2.06 -4.72 -19.70
C VAL A 105 2.73 -6.01 -19.24
N ALA A 106 3.11 -6.89 -20.17
CA ALA A 106 3.84 -8.11 -19.86
C ALA A 106 5.20 -7.80 -19.22
N ASP A 107 5.95 -6.86 -19.81
CA ASP A 107 7.23 -6.39 -19.31
C ASP A 107 7.08 -5.82 -17.89
N LEU A 108 6.08 -4.97 -17.64
CA LEU A 108 5.79 -4.42 -16.31
C LEU A 108 5.51 -5.50 -15.25
N ILE A 109 4.87 -6.60 -15.65
CA ILE A 109 4.57 -7.73 -14.76
C ILE A 109 5.81 -8.60 -14.52
N GLU A 110 6.63 -8.80 -15.55
CA GLU A 110 7.83 -9.64 -15.52
C GLU A 110 9.07 -8.92 -14.95
N GLU A 111 9.08 -7.58 -14.89
CA GLU A 111 10.26 -6.75 -14.59
C GLU A 111 10.94 -7.07 -13.24
N TYR A 112 10.27 -7.81 -12.36
CA TYR A 112 10.81 -8.20 -11.05
C TYR A 112 10.62 -9.69 -10.74
N ASP A 113 11.51 -10.50 -11.31
CA ASP A 113 11.63 -11.94 -11.01
C ASP A 113 12.83 -12.27 -10.11
N LYS A 114 13.64 -11.26 -9.78
CA LYS A 114 14.75 -11.43 -8.84
C LYS A 114 14.24 -11.31 -7.40
N GLU A 115 14.42 -12.37 -6.61
CA GLU A 115 14.19 -12.28 -5.17
C GLU A 115 15.07 -11.17 -4.60
N LEU A 116 14.43 -10.22 -3.92
CA LEU A 116 15.12 -9.10 -3.30
C LEU A 116 16.07 -9.66 -2.23
N THR A 117 17.36 -9.44 -2.42
CA THR A 117 18.36 -9.92 -1.46
C THR A 117 18.27 -9.14 -0.17
N THR A 118 18.75 -9.73 0.93
CA THR A 118 18.79 -9.04 2.23
C THR A 118 19.61 -7.76 2.19
N GLU A 119 20.58 -7.65 1.28
CA GLU A 119 21.37 -6.43 1.11
C GLU A 119 20.61 -5.36 0.34
N GLU A 120 19.91 -5.71 -0.75
CA GLU A 120 19.01 -4.79 -1.47
C GLU A 120 17.89 -4.25 -0.55
N LEU A 121 17.37 -5.08 0.36
CA LEU A 121 16.35 -4.66 1.32
C LEU A 121 16.89 -3.61 2.32
N LYS A 122 18.12 -3.82 2.81
CA LYS A 122 18.80 -2.84 3.69
C LYS A 122 19.10 -1.54 2.94
N GLU A 123 19.47 -1.63 1.67
CA GLU A 123 19.70 -0.46 0.82
C GLU A 123 18.41 0.32 0.59
N LEU A 124 17.29 -0.35 0.28
CA LEU A 124 15.98 0.30 0.17
C LEU A 124 15.53 0.96 1.47
N GLN A 125 15.75 0.30 2.62
CA GLN A 125 15.46 0.90 3.93
C GLN A 125 16.31 2.17 4.14
N LYS A 126 17.60 2.13 3.78
CA LYS A 126 18.49 3.28 3.88
C LYS A 126 18.07 4.41 2.94
N ILE A 127 17.66 4.10 1.71
CA ILE A 127 17.13 5.06 0.74
C ILE A 127 15.84 5.69 1.25
N SER A 128 14.92 4.90 1.82
CA SER A 128 13.68 5.42 2.41
C SER A 128 13.97 6.36 3.57
N HIS A 129 14.85 6.00 4.49
CA HIS A 129 15.23 6.86 5.62
C HIS A 129 15.97 8.14 5.16
N SER A 130 16.80 8.05 4.12
CA SER A 130 17.50 9.19 3.52
C SER A 130 16.57 10.09 2.71
N GLY A 131 15.64 9.52 1.96
CA GLY A 131 14.67 10.21 1.10
C GLY A 131 13.63 10.95 1.93
N VAL A 132 13.11 10.34 3.00
CA VAL A 132 12.24 11.01 3.99
C VAL A 132 12.96 12.19 4.64
N MET A 133 14.26 12.06 4.94
CA MET A 133 15.05 13.15 5.51
C MET A 133 15.34 14.27 4.50
N MET A 134 15.37 13.97 3.20
CA MET A 134 15.57 14.95 2.12
C MET A 134 14.26 15.62 1.68
N GLU A 135 13.13 14.90 1.65
CA GLU A 135 11.80 15.48 1.36
C GLU A 135 11.37 16.45 2.46
N LEU A 136 11.57 16.11 3.74
CA LEU A 136 11.41 17.03 4.89
C LEU A 136 12.37 18.24 4.86
N SER A 137 13.35 18.22 3.96
CA SER A 137 14.33 19.30 3.75
C SER A 137 14.11 20.05 2.43
N SER A 138 13.24 19.57 1.55
CA SER A 138 13.04 20.11 0.19
C SER A 138 11.64 20.68 -0.06
N GLU A 139 10.74 20.55 0.91
CA GLU A 139 9.56 21.39 0.96
C GLU A 139 10.02 22.85 1.16
N GLU A 140 9.36 23.75 0.44
CA GLU A 140 9.63 25.17 0.23
C GLU A 140 10.23 25.89 1.45
N GLU A 141 10.93 27.00 1.23
CA GLU A 141 11.24 27.99 2.29
C GLU A 141 9.92 28.49 2.93
N VAL A 142 9.32 27.65 3.76
CA VAL A 142 8.36 28.02 4.77
C VAL A 142 9.24 28.52 5.90
N GLU A 143 9.04 29.80 6.25
CA GLU A 143 9.51 30.41 7.51
C GLU A 143 9.65 29.34 8.59
N PRO A 144 10.78 29.28 9.32
CA PRO A 144 11.05 28.18 10.22
C PRO A 144 9.87 28.04 11.19
N GLU A 145 8.99 27.06 10.93
CA GLU A 145 8.01 26.65 11.92
C GLU A 145 8.83 26.33 13.16
N GLU A 146 8.54 27.00 14.27
CA GLU A 146 9.20 26.74 15.55
C GLU A 146 8.95 25.28 15.92
N LYS A 147 9.85 24.40 15.47
CA LYS A 147 9.77 22.97 15.72
C LYS A 147 9.92 22.79 17.22
N LEU A 148 8.83 22.36 17.87
CA LEU A 148 8.83 22.00 19.28
C LEU A 148 9.96 21.02 19.55
N THR A 149 10.86 21.39 20.45
CA THR A 149 11.97 20.56 20.87
C THR A 149 11.47 19.40 21.72
N SER A 150 12.22 18.29 21.74
CA SER A 150 11.90 17.14 22.60
C SER A 150 11.78 17.53 24.08
N ARG A 151 12.50 18.58 24.51
CA ARG A 151 12.39 19.13 25.88
C ARG A 151 11.04 19.79 26.11
N GLU A 152 10.57 20.63 25.18
CA GLU A 152 9.27 21.29 25.30
C GLU A 152 8.11 20.29 25.30
N ILE A 153 8.20 19.22 24.50
CA ILE A 153 7.23 18.12 24.51
C ILE A 153 7.25 17.41 25.87
N SER A 154 8.43 17.09 26.39
CA SER A 154 8.59 16.47 27.72
C SER A 154 8.01 17.35 28.83
N ASP A 155 8.20 18.67 28.75
CA ASP A 155 7.67 19.62 29.73
C ASP A 155 6.14 19.72 29.67
N ILE A 156 5.55 19.71 28.46
CA ILE A 156 4.10 19.71 28.27
C ILE A 156 3.47 18.42 28.82
N LEU A 157 4.08 17.26 28.53
CA LEU A 157 3.61 15.97 29.06
C LEU A 157 3.71 15.91 30.58
N GLY A 158 4.78 16.44 31.17
CA GLY A 158 4.92 16.55 32.62
C GLY A 158 3.83 17.42 33.26
N LYS A 159 3.56 18.60 32.68
CA LYS A 159 2.47 19.49 33.14
C LYS A 159 1.09 18.82 33.03
N TRP A 160 0.85 18.06 31.96
CA TRP A 160 -0.38 17.31 31.78
C TRP A 160 -0.56 16.23 32.86
N GLN A 161 0.51 15.52 33.20
CA GLN A 161 0.48 14.53 34.27
C GLN A 161 0.10 15.17 35.62
N GLU A 162 0.68 16.33 35.95
CA GLU A 162 0.33 17.05 37.18
C GLU A 162 -1.15 17.46 37.23
N VAL A 163 -1.70 17.91 36.09
CA VAL A 163 -3.13 18.24 35.97
C VAL A 163 -4.00 17.00 36.10
N SER A 164 -3.60 15.89 35.49
CA SER A 164 -4.28 14.60 35.60
C SER A 164 -4.35 14.14 37.07
N ASP A 165 -3.21 14.13 37.75
CA ASP A 165 -3.09 13.74 39.16
C ASP A 165 -3.94 14.66 40.07
N PHE A 166 -3.97 15.96 39.77
CA PHE A 166 -4.80 16.93 40.50
C PHE A 166 -6.29 16.65 40.33
N VAL A 167 -6.73 16.40 39.09
CA VAL A 167 -8.14 16.12 38.75
C VAL A 167 -8.58 14.82 39.41
N GLU A 168 -7.81 13.74 39.32
CA GLU A 168 -8.14 12.46 39.99
C GLU A 168 -8.32 12.60 41.51
N LYS A 169 -7.50 13.44 42.14
CA LYS A 169 -7.51 13.62 43.60
C LYS A 169 -8.65 14.51 44.09
N ARG A 170 -9.12 15.46 43.27
CA ARG A 170 -10.02 16.55 43.71
C ARG A 170 -11.39 16.54 43.05
N HIS A 171 -11.60 15.85 41.93
CA HIS A 171 -12.85 15.94 41.19
C HIS A 171 -13.97 15.11 41.87
N PRO A 172 -15.18 15.68 42.08
CA PRO A 172 -16.27 15.02 42.80
C PRO A 172 -16.89 13.83 42.05
N GLU A 173 -16.72 13.75 40.72
CA GLU A 173 -17.15 12.63 39.88
C GLU A 173 -15.95 11.82 39.37
N LYS A 174 -15.42 10.92 40.21
CA LYS A 174 -14.24 10.09 39.93
C LYS A 174 -14.42 9.08 38.78
N LEU A 175 -15.66 8.85 38.31
CA LEU A 175 -16.00 7.88 37.26
C LEU A 175 -16.09 8.50 35.86
N SER A 176 -16.26 9.83 35.78
CA SER A 176 -16.46 10.54 34.50
C SER A 176 -15.15 10.97 33.84
N THR A 177 -14.03 10.97 34.58
CA THR A 177 -12.71 11.45 34.11
C THR A 177 -11.92 10.43 33.29
N GLY A 178 -12.33 9.16 33.26
CA GLY A 178 -11.70 8.11 32.44
C GLY A 178 -11.81 8.34 30.92
N ARG A 179 -12.65 9.29 30.47
CA ARG A 179 -12.80 9.62 29.04
C ARG A 179 -11.67 10.49 28.47
N ALA A 180 -10.92 11.20 29.31
CA ALA A 180 -9.80 12.02 28.85
C ALA A 180 -8.50 11.22 28.72
N SER A 181 -8.25 10.25 29.62
CA SER A 181 -7.07 9.38 29.53
C SER A 181 -7.14 8.40 28.35
N ALA A 182 -8.34 7.97 27.95
CA ALA A 182 -8.54 7.02 26.85
C ALA A 182 -8.33 7.60 25.43
N LEU A 183 -7.93 8.87 25.30
CA LEU A 183 -7.63 9.50 24.00
C LEU A 183 -6.14 9.41 23.63
N LEU A 184 -5.30 8.84 24.50
CA LEU A 184 -3.84 8.76 24.32
C LEU A 184 -3.26 7.33 24.43
N ASP A 185 -4.11 6.32 24.66
CA ASP A 185 -3.78 4.90 24.48
C ASP A 185 -4.26 4.41 23.10
#